data_AF-A0A1D6K4K0-F1
#
_entry.id   AF-A0A1D6K4K0-F1
#
_cell.length_a   1.000
_cell.length_b   1.000
_cell.length_c   1.000
_cell.angle_alpha   90.00
_cell.angle_beta   90.00
_cell.angle_gamma   90.00
#
_symmetry.space_group_name_H-M   'P 1'
#
loop_
_entity.id
_entity.type
_entity.pdbx_description
1 polymer ?
#
loop_
_entity_poly.entity_id
_entity_poly.type
_entity_poly.pdbx_seq_one_letter_code
_entity_poly.pdbx_strand_id
1 'polypeptide(L)'
;MEAAMDLMRRMPPRSAETALNALLSLLPDHSLDLLSQVDLPLQVKRFIVFQVCMDKESLKEYILCEYNRDADSYRSPWSNKYDPPLEDGTVPSQGMRNLEVEANEVFSVYRDQWTRKKRVGPEEEGAAHYCLNSTVMLSLTTNNKQSGTFNLSGSIRRQMSMTLAVADGHLVNMGKMIEEMEGKLRNSLDQVYFGKTREMVCTLRPPPEVLNMRLPDS
;
A
#
# COMPACT_ATOMS: atom_id res chain seq x y z
N MET A 1 -22.00 -4.42 7.00
CA MET A 1 -20.56 -4.37 6.65
C MET A 1 -20.31 -4.31 5.14
N GLU A 2 -20.82 -5.26 4.35
CA GLU A 2 -20.57 -5.30 2.89
C GLU A 2 -20.94 -4.01 2.16
N ALA A 3 -22.11 -3.43 2.44
CA ALA A 3 -22.55 -2.16 1.86
C ALA A 3 -21.64 -0.96 2.25
N ALA A 4 -21.11 -0.96 3.47
CA ALA A 4 -20.18 0.08 3.92
C ALA A 4 -18.84 -0.03 3.18
N MET A 5 -18.36 -1.26 2.98
CA MET A 5 -17.16 -1.51 2.18
C MET A 5 -17.38 -1.15 0.71
N ASP A 6 -18.55 -1.45 0.14
CA ASP A 6 -18.85 -1.07 -1.24
C ASP A 6 -18.96 0.44 -1.43
N LEU A 7 -19.53 1.14 -0.44
CA LEU A 7 -19.52 2.61 -0.42
C LEU A 7 -18.07 3.13 -0.44
N MET A 8 -17.20 2.62 0.44
CA MET A 8 -15.79 3.05 0.48
C MET A 8 -15.03 2.80 -0.81
N ARG A 9 -15.35 1.73 -1.56
CA ARG A 9 -14.76 1.47 -2.88
C ARG A 9 -15.22 2.44 -3.97
N ARG A 10 -16.42 3.03 -3.82
CA ARG A 10 -17.02 3.95 -4.80
C ARG A 10 -16.79 5.42 -4.47
N MET A 11 -16.48 5.73 -3.21
CA MET A 11 -16.25 7.10 -2.79
C MET A 11 -14.99 7.68 -3.45
N PRO A 12 -15.04 8.92 -3.95
CA PRO A 12 -13.84 9.61 -4.42
C PRO A 12 -12.76 9.61 -3.32
N PRO A 13 -11.49 9.34 -3.66
CA PRO A 13 -10.37 9.34 -2.72
C PRO A 13 -10.33 10.57 -1.78
N ARG A 14 -10.73 11.75 -2.28
CA ARG A 14 -10.74 13.01 -1.53
C ARG A 14 -11.82 13.10 -0.44
N SER A 15 -12.93 12.39 -0.60
CA SER A 15 -14.06 12.39 0.34
C SER A 15 -14.14 11.11 1.16
N ALA A 16 -13.22 10.17 0.95
CA ALA A 16 -13.17 8.89 1.62
C ALA A 16 -13.04 9.05 3.16
N GLU A 17 -12.33 10.05 3.66
CA GLU A 17 -12.24 10.32 5.11
C GLU A 17 -13.55 10.78 5.71
N THR A 18 -14.23 11.72 5.06
CA THR A 18 -15.55 12.19 5.51
C THR A 18 -16.54 11.03 5.51
N ALA A 19 -16.50 10.18 4.48
CA ALA A 19 -17.31 8.99 4.40
C ALA A 19 -17.00 7.98 5.52
N LEU A 20 -15.71 7.74 5.81
CA LEU A 20 -15.30 6.83 6.89
C LEU A 20 -15.74 7.37 8.24
N ASN A 21 -15.51 8.65 8.54
CA ASN A 21 -15.94 9.26 9.81
C ASN A 21 -17.46 9.19 9.98
N ALA A 22 -18.23 9.41 8.91
CA ALA A 22 -19.67 9.22 8.95
C ALA A 22 -20.04 7.75 9.23
N LEU A 23 -19.37 6.80 8.60
CA LEU A 23 -19.59 5.36 8.83
C LEU A 23 -19.22 4.94 10.25
N LEU A 24 -18.13 5.46 10.83
CA LEU A 24 -17.73 5.19 12.21
C LEU A 24 -18.76 5.74 13.21
N SER A 25 -19.33 6.91 12.94
CA SER A 25 -20.42 7.47 13.75
C SER A 25 -21.74 6.70 13.58
N LEU A 26 -22.02 6.15 12.39
CA LEU A 26 -23.23 5.39 12.09
C LEU A 26 -23.17 3.94 12.60
N LEU A 27 -21.98 3.34 12.62
CA LEU A 27 -21.74 1.93 12.95
C LEU A 27 -20.60 1.81 14.00
N PRO A 28 -20.78 2.34 15.22
CA PRO A 28 -19.73 2.35 16.23
C PRO A 28 -19.24 0.94 16.60
N ASP A 29 -20.15 -0.04 16.62
CA ASP A 29 -19.85 -1.44 16.95
C ASP A 29 -18.95 -2.13 15.91
N HIS A 30 -18.82 -1.56 14.71
CA HIS A 30 -18.03 -2.11 13.61
C HIS A 30 -16.80 -1.25 13.29
N SER A 31 -16.44 -0.33 14.18
CA SER A 31 -15.35 0.63 13.98
C SER A 31 -14.00 -0.04 13.71
N LEU A 32 -13.64 -1.04 14.52
CA LEU A 32 -12.40 -1.81 14.36
C LEU A 32 -12.34 -2.58 13.03
N ASP A 33 -13.47 -3.19 12.64
CA ASP A 33 -13.58 -3.91 11.37
C ASP A 33 -13.49 -2.96 10.17
N LEU A 34 -14.08 -1.77 10.25
CA LEU A 34 -13.99 -0.75 9.21
C LEU A 34 -12.57 -0.19 9.09
N LEU A 35 -11.92 0.11 10.20
CA LEU A 35 -10.57 0.65 10.22
C LEU A 35 -9.53 -0.35 9.69
N SER A 36 -9.70 -1.64 9.98
CA SER A 36 -8.80 -2.70 9.52
C SER A 36 -8.96 -3.04 8.04
N GLN A 37 -10.15 -2.85 7.46
CA GLN A 37 -10.45 -3.29 6.09
C GLN A 37 -10.39 -2.16 5.03
N VAL A 38 -10.47 -0.89 5.44
CA VAL A 38 -10.56 0.23 4.50
C VAL A 38 -9.18 0.81 4.14
N ASP A 39 -8.84 0.67 2.86
CA ASP A 39 -7.71 1.35 2.21
C ASP A 39 -8.07 2.82 1.90
N LEU A 40 -7.55 3.79 2.65
CA LEU A 40 -7.70 5.22 2.28
C LEU A 40 -6.40 5.81 1.72
N PRO A 41 -6.48 6.73 0.75
CA PRO A 41 -5.33 7.41 0.14
C PRO A 41 -4.48 8.21 1.16
N LEU A 42 -3.18 8.31 0.86
CA LEU A 42 -2.11 8.87 1.70
C LEU A 42 -2.36 10.31 2.22
N GLN A 43 -3.15 11.12 1.52
CA GLN A 43 -3.38 12.53 1.87
C GLN A 43 -4.53 12.77 2.85
N VAL A 44 -5.32 11.74 3.19
CA VAL A 44 -6.68 11.92 3.72
C VAL A 44 -6.93 11.01 4.93
N LYS A 45 -5.93 10.79 5.80
CA LYS A 45 -6.10 9.96 6.99
C LYS A 45 -5.62 10.71 8.22
N ARG A 46 -6.44 11.52 8.87
CA ARG A 46 -6.06 12.10 10.19
C ARG A 46 -5.89 11.03 11.30
N PHE A 47 -6.19 9.76 11.02
CA PHE A 47 -6.07 8.64 11.97
C PHE A 47 -5.29 7.41 11.49
N ILE A 48 -4.92 7.32 10.21
CA ILE A 48 -4.04 6.26 9.68
C ILE A 48 -3.11 6.90 8.62
N VAL A 49 -2.53 8.08 8.88
CA VAL A 49 -1.43 8.50 7.99
C VAL A 49 -0.40 7.37 8.11
N PHE A 50 0.15 6.91 6.98
CA PHE A 50 1.53 6.43 6.96
C PHE A 50 2.40 7.62 7.38
N GLN A 51 2.27 8.04 8.63
CA GLN A 51 3.01 9.15 9.19
C GLN A 51 4.43 8.63 9.26
N VAL A 52 5.34 9.45 8.79
CA VAL A 52 6.74 9.18 9.05
C VAL A 52 7.01 9.77 10.42
N CYS A 53 7.34 8.90 11.36
CA CYS A 53 7.87 9.31 12.64
C CYS A 53 9.39 9.15 12.60
N MET A 54 10.08 9.98 13.37
CA MET A 54 11.52 9.86 13.54
C MET A 54 11.77 9.16 14.86
N ASP A 55 12.49 8.05 14.80
CA ASP A 55 13.00 7.41 16.00
C ASP A 55 14.05 8.32 16.65
N LYS A 56 13.76 8.79 17.86
CA LYS A 56 14.59 9.74 18.61
C LYS A 56 15.97 9.18 18.94
N GLU A 57 16.14 7.85 18.98
CA GLU A 57 17.42 7.21 19.31
C GLU A 57 18.26 6.94 18.08
N SER A 58 17.68 6.30 17.05
CA SER A 58 18.41 5.94 15.83
C SER A 58 18.50 7.08 14.82
N LEU A 59 17.71 8.15 15.01
CA LEU A 59 17.53 9.26 14.07
C LEU A 59 17.09 8.80 12.67
N LYS A 60 16.36 7.68 12.61
CA LYS A 60 15.83 7.11 11.38
C LYS A 60 14.33 7.26 11.32
N GLU A 61 13.85 7.55 10.12
CA GLU A 61 12.43 7.60 9.80
C GLU A 61 11.82 6.19 9.76
N TYR A 62 10.58 6.07 10.24
CA TYR A 62 9.80 4.86 10.14
C TYR A 62 8.32 5.18 9.92
N ILE A 63 7.62 4.21 9.33
CA ILE A 63 6.22 4.32 8.96
C ILE A 63 5.34 3.91 10.14
N LEU A 64 4.31 4.72 10.41
CA LEU A 64 3.24 4.40 11.34
C LEU A 64 2.11 3.66 10.62
N CYS A 65 1.68 2.52 11.15
CA CYS A 65 0.53 1.76 10.68
C CYS A 65 -0.09 0.93 11.81
N GLU A 66 -1.26 0.36 11.59
CA GLU A 66 -1.95 -0.47 12.60
C GLU A 66 -1.13 -1.70 13.02
N TYR A 67 -0.23 -2.20 12.17
CA TYR A 67 0.59 -3.39 12.50
C TYR A 67 1.73 -3.11 13.48
N ASN A 68 2.17 -1.87 13.60
CA ASN A 68 3.15 -1.46 14.62
C ASN A 68 2.55 -0.54 15.69
N ARG A 69 1.22 -0.45 15.75
CA ARG A 69 0.47 0.32 16.76
C ARG A 69 0.07 -0.56 17.92
N ASP A 70 0.16 -0.02 19.12
CA ASP A 70 -0.45 -0.57 20.33
C ASP A 70 -1.05 0.59 21.13
N ALA A 71 -2.35 0.52 21.43
CA ALA A 71 -3.16 1.65 21.88
C ALA A 71 -2.96 2.91 21.01
N ASP A 72 -2.35 3.96 21.55
CA ASP A 72 -2.04 5.21 20.83
C ASP A 72 -0.53 5.40 20.57
N SER A 73 0.25 4.34 20.77
CA SER A 73 1.70 4.34 20.60
C SER A 73 2.13 3.48 19.41
N TYR A 74 3.27 3.82 18.81
CA TYR A 74 3.81 3.09 17.67
C TYR A 74 5.24 2.62 17.93
N ARG A 75 5.54 1.36 17.56
CA ARG A 75 6.87 0.75 17.73
C ARG A 75 7.79 1.08 16.57
N SER A 76 8.95 1.65 16.88
CA SER A 76 10.04 1.85 15.92
C SER A 76 10.67 0.49 15.56
N PRO A 77 10.85 0.18 14.26
CA PRO A 77 11.58 -1.02 13.85
C PRO A 77 13.09 -0.90 14.14
N TRP A 78 13.60 0.29 14.45
CA TRP A 78 15.04 0.52 14.67
C TRP A 78 15.40 0.34 16.15
N SER A 79 14.82 1.12 17.06
CA SER A 79 15.06 1.06 18.51
C SER A 79 14.23 -0.01 19.24
N ASN A 80 13.22 -0.58 18.59
CA ASN A 80 12.24 -1.49 19.20
C ASN A 80 11.41 -0.87 20.33
N LYS A 81 11.31 0.47 20.38
CA LYS A 81 10.60 1.22 21.42
C LYS A 81 9.33 1.85 20.87
N TYR A 82 8.35 2.00 21.75
CA TYR A 82 7.11 2.70 21.47
C TYR A 82 7.28 4.21 21.65
N ASP A 83 6.64 5.00 20.79
CA ASP A 83 6.46 6.45 20.96
C ASP A 83 4.97 6.80 20.77
N PRO A 84 4.29 7.40 21.77
CA PRO A 84 4.76 7.62 23.15
C PRO A 84 5.17 6.33 23.89
N PRO A 85 6.03 6.41 24.93
CA PRO A 85 6.48 5.22 25.66
C PRO A 85 5.32 4.42 26.25
N LEU A 86 5.40 3.09 26.10
CA LEU A 86 4.41 2.13 26.59
C LEU A 86 5.15 1.00 27.32
N GLU A 87 4.75 0.71 28.55
CA GLU A 87 5.45 -0.29 29.41
C GLU A 87 5.01 -1.73 29.10
N ASP A 88 3.76 -1.93 28.69
CA ASP A 88 3.12 -3.22 28.42
C ASP A 88 2.88 -3.49 26.93
N GLY A 89 3.58 -2.75 26.06
CA GLY A 89 3.45 -2.89 24.62
C GLY A 89 3.92 -4.24 24.08
N THR A 90 3.20 -4.76 23.08
CA THR A 90 3.52 -6.05 22.48
C THR A 90 4.83 -6.00 21.68
N VAL A 91 5.82 -6.81 22.07
CA VAL A 91 7.11 -6.91 21.37
C VAL A 91 7.34 -8.31 20.79
N PRO A 92 8.04 -8.43 19.64
CA PRO A 92 8.36 -9.73 19.07
C PRO A 92 9.33 -10.50 19.96
N SER A 93 9.29 -11.85 19.86
CA SER A 93 10.30 -12.72 20.47
C SER A 93 11.69 -12.46 19.88
N GLN A 94 12.76 -12.85 20.58
CA GLN A 94 14.13 -12.57 20.13
C GLN A 94 14.44 -13.10 18.73
N GLY A 95 13.97 -14.30 18.39
CA GLY A 95 14.14 -14.87 17.04
C GLY A 95 13.40 -14.07 15.97
N MET A 96 12.15 -13.68 16.24
CA MET A 96 11.36 -12.83 15.34
C MET A 96 11.96 -11.43 15.19
N ARG A 97 12.52 -10.86 16.27
CA ARG A 97 13.21 -9.57 16.25
C ARG A 97 14.47 -9.62 15.40
N ASN A 98 15.23 -10.71 15.44
CA ASN A 98 16.41 -10.88 14.59
C ASN A 98 16.02 -10.88 13.11
N LEU A 99 14.98 -11.64 12.75
CA LEU A 99 14.42 -11.67 11.39
C LEU A 99 13.87 -10.29 10.97
N GLU A 100 13.20 -9.58 11.86
CA GLU A 100 12.68 -8.23 11.60
C GLU A 100 13.81 -7.23 11.30
N VAL A 101 14.91 -7.28 12.05
CA VAL A 101 16.07 -6.40 11.82
C VAL A 101 16.73 -6.73 10.46
N GLU A 102 16.92 -8.01 10.16
CA GLU A 102 17.45 -8.46 8.88
C GLU A 102 16.53 -8.05 7.71
N ALA A 103 15.22 -8.22 7.88
CA ALA A 103 14.22 -7.80 6.90
C ALA A 103 14.33 -6.30 6.60
N ASN A 104 14.42 -5.45 7.63
CA ASN A 104 14.53 -4.01 7.46
C ASN A 104 15.81 -3.62 6.71
N GLU A 105 16.94 -4.31 6.94
CA GLU A 105 18.16 -4.10 6.16
C GLU A 105 17.94 -4.49 4.69
N VAL A 106 17.46 -5.70 4.42
CA VAL A 106 17.21 -6.18 3.06
C VAL A 106 16.22 -5.28 2.29
N PHE A 107 15.11 -4.91 2.93
CA PHE A 107 14.10 -4.07 2.29
C PHE A 107 14.52 -2.60 2.15
N SER A 108 15.41 -2.09 3.02
CA SER A 108 16.02 -0.78 2.80
C SER A 108 16.87 -0.74 1.52
N VAL A 109 17.61 -1.82 1.24
CA VAL A 109 18.36 -1.98 0.00
C VAL A 109 17.42 -2.14 -1.19
N TYR A 110 16.36 -2.95 -1.05
CA TYR A 110 15.33 -3.10 -2.08
C TYR A 110 14.70 -1.76 -2.48
N ARG A 111 14.42 -0.89 -1.50
CA ARG A 111 13.89 0.46 -1.72
C ARG A 111 14.86 1.34 -2.51
N ASP A 112 16.16 1.31 -2.18
CA ASP A 112 17.14 2.29 -2.66
C ASP A 112 17.70 1.97 -4.06
N GLN A 113 17.79 0.68 -4.45
CA GLN A 113 17.79 0.20 -5.84
C GLN A 113 18.10 -1.30 -5.94
N TRP A 114 17.55 -1.87 -7.01
CA TRP A 114 17.57 -3.27 -7.47
C TRP A 114 18.95 -3.97 -7.40
N THR A 115 18.96 -5.14 -6.74
CA THR A 115 20.01 -6.17 -6.69
C THR A 115 21.35 -5.83 -6.04
N ARG A 116 21.59 -6.37 -4.83
CA ARG A 116 22.82 -7.11 -4.56
C ARG A 116 22.63 -8.15 -3.46
N LYS A 117 22.73 -9.41 -3.88
CA LYS A 117 22.64 -10.64 -3.08
C LYS A 117 23.60 -10.55 -1.88
N LYS A 118 23.07 -10.58 -0.66
CA LYS A 118 23.77 -11.11 0.52
C LYS A 118 22.98 -12.32 1.01
N ARG A 119 23.65 -13.47 1.01
CA ARG A 119 23.19 -14.70 1.67
C ARG A 119 23.90 -14.77 3.01
N VAL A 120 23.17 -14.90 4.11
CA VAL A 120 23.56 -15.78 5.23
C VAL A 120 22.29 -16.17 5.98
N GLY A 121 21.97 -17.46 6.03
CA GLY A 121 20.90 -17.99 6.87
C GLY A 121 20.91 -19.52 6.77
N PRO A 122 20.72 -20.25 7.87
CA PRO A 122 20.85 -21.70 7.91
C PRO A 122 19.74 -22.39 7.10
N GLU A 123 20.02 -23.60 6.62
CA GLU A 123 19.04 -24.48 5.96
C GLU A 123 17.97 -24.90 6.96
N GLU A 124 16.80 -24.26 6.90
CA GLU A 124 15.58 -24.85 7.45
C GLU A 124 14.98 -25.79 6.41
N GLU A 125 15.00 -27.09 6.69
CA GLU A 125 14.28 -28.11 5.92
C GLU A 125 12.78 -27.98 6.18
N GLY A 126 12.06 -27.35 5.26
CA GLY A 126 10.61 -27.22 5.33
C GLY A 126 10.03 -26.48 4.13
N ALA A 127 8.72 -26.60 3.92
CA ALA A 127 7.97 -25.75 3.00
C ALA A 127 7.02 -24.87 3.79
N ALA A 128 6.99 -23.58 3.49
CA ALA A 128 6.10 -22.62 4.14
C ALA A 128 5.04 -22.12 3.16
N HIS A 129 3.83 -21.89 3.67
CA HIS A 129 2.74 -21.28 2.92
C HIS A 129 2.75 -19.77 3.15
N TYR A 130 2.92 -19.00 2.08
CA TYR A 130 2.97 -17.55 2.09
C TYR A 130 1.67 -16.98 1.50
N CYS A 131 1.12 -15.95 2.13
CA CYS A 131 0.00 -15.19 1.61
C CYS A 131 0.35 -13.69 1.63
N LEU A 132 0.40 -13.08 0.46
CA LEU A 132 0.73 -11.66 0.28
C LEU A 132 -0.51 -10.90 -0.18
N ASN A 133 -0.91 -9.91 0.61
CA ASN A 133 -1.95 -8.94 0.27
C ASN A 133 -1.29 -7.57 0.07
N SER A 134 -1.30 -7.07 -1.17
CA SER A 134 -0.66 -5.81 -1.54
C SER A 134 -1.67 -4.81 -2.05
N THR A 135 -1.62 -3.59 -1.52
CA THR A 135 -2.39 -2.43 -1.99
C THR A 135 -1.43 -1.35 -2.43
N VAL A 136 -1.63 -0.81 -3.64
CA VAL A 136 -0.96 0.41 -4.11
C VAL A 136 -1.99 1.52 -4.23
N MET A 137 -1.66 2.69 -3.68
CA MET A 137 -2.46 3.90 -3.77
C MET A 137 -1.74 4.91 -4.66
N LEU A 138 -2.45 5.44 -5.65
CA LEU A 138 -1.93 6.41 -6.59
C LEU A 138 -2.72 7.71 -6.44
N SER A 139 -2.03 8.85 -6.42
CA SER A 139 -2.65 10.17 -6.49
C SER A 139 -1.76 11.11 -7.29
N LEU A 140 -2.16 11.40 -8.53
CA LEU A 140 -1.55 12.40 -9.38
C LEU A 140 -2.45 13.62 -9.42
N THR A 141 -1.88 14.79 -9.19
CA THR A 141 -2.54 16.06 -9.43
C THR A 141 -1.64 16.89 -10.32
N THR A 142 -2.14 17.31 -11.47
CA THR A 142 -1.46 18.25 -12.35
C THR A 142 -2.25 19.55 -12.37
N ASN A 143 -1.53 20.66 -12.36
CA ASN A 143 -2.09 21.99 -12.53
C ASN A 143 -1.27 22.70 -13.61
N ASN A 144 -1.72 22.57 -14.86
CA ASN A 144 -1.06 23.18 -16.00
C ASN A 144 -2.03 24.18 -16.66
N LYS A 145 -1.53 25.37 -16.99
CA LYS A 145 -2.29 26.45 -17.61
C LYS A 145 -2.95 26.03 -18.93
N GLN A 146 -2.36 25.08 -19.67
CA GLN A 146 -2.89 24.62 -20.97
C GLN A 146 -3.92 23.49 -20.87
N SER A 147 -3.77 22.56 -19.91
CA SER A 147 -4.65 21.40 -19.76
C SER A 147 -5.67 21.52 -18.62
N GLY A 148 -5.61 22.61 -17.85
CA GLY A 148 -6.37 22.78 -16.63
C GLY A 148 -5.88 21.88 -15.49
N THR A 149 -6.65 21.85 -14.40
CA THR A 149 -6.41 20.98 -13.26
C THR A 149 -6.92 19.58 -13.56
N PHE A 150 -6.03 18.59 -13.53
CA PHE A 150 -6.39 17.18 -13.66
C PHE A 150 -5.97 16.43 -12.40
N ASN A 151 -6.87 15.61 -11.88
CA ASN A 151 -6.61 14.77 -10.73
C ASN A 151 -6.96 13.32 -11.07
N LEU A 152 -6.01 12.43 -10.81
CA LEU A 152 -6.13 11.01 -11.04
C LEU A 152 -5.68 10.30 -9.77
N SER A 153 -6.66 9.80 -9.03
CA SER A 153 -6.42 9.15 -7.74
C SER A 153 -7.19 7.85 -7.66
N GLY A 154 -6.64 6.87 -6.95
CA GLY A 154 -7.32 5.63 -6.61
C GLY A 154 -6.37 4.59 -6.01
N SER A 155 -6.86 3.37 -5.82
CA SER A 155 -6.08 2.25 -5.31
C SER A 155 -6.27 1.00 -6.14
N ILE A 156 -5.27 0.11 -6.11
CA ILE A 156 -5.36 -1.26 -6.64
C ILE A 156 -4.91 -2.19 -5.54
N ARG A 157 -5.72 -3.22 -5.26
CA ARG A 157 -5.40 -4.30 -4.32
C ARG A 157 -5.29 -5.63 -5.06
N ARG A 158 -4.29 -6.43 -4.72
CA ARG A 158 -4.09 -7.80 -5.23
C ARG A 158 -3.66 -8.72 -4.10
N GLN A 159 -4.05 -9.98 -4.21
CA GLN A 159 -3.65 -11.05 -3.32
C GLN A 159 -2.91 -12.13 -4.11
N MET A 160 -1.87 -12.72 -3.53
CA MET A 160 -1.24 -13.94 -4.02
C MET A 160 -0.95 -14.90 -2.87
N SER A 161 -0.94 -16.19 -3.16
CA SER A 161 -0.54 -17.23 -2.22
C SER A 161 0.36 -18.24 -2.91
N MET A 162 1.43 -18.66 -2.23
CA MET A 162 2.42 -19.60 -2.76
C MET A 162 2.97 -20.47 -1.64
N THR A 163 3.24 -21.74 -1.93
CA THR A 163 4.00 -22.63 -1.02
C THR A 163 5.41 -22.76 -1.55
N LEU A 164 6.41 -22.32 -0.78
CA LEU A 164 7.81 -22.28 -1.19
C LEU A 164 8.69 -23.01 -0.16
N ALA A 165 9.73 -23.71 -0.64
CA ALA A 165 10.73 -24.32 0.22
C ALA A 165 11.53 -23.24 0.97
N VAL A 166 11.81 -23.46 2.24
CA VAL A 166 12.47 -22.50 3.14
C VAL A 166 14.01 -22.59 3.04
N ALA A 167 14.54 -23.52 2.24
CA ALA A 167 15.99 -23.72 2.07
C ALA A 167 16.77 -22.45 1.64
N ASP A 168 16.14 -21.57 0.86
CA ASP A 168 16.75 -20.28 0.45
C ASP A 168 16.51 -19.14 1.48
N GLY A 169 15.78 -19.40 2.57
CA GLY A 169 15.38 -18.46 3.62
C GLY A 169 14.03 -17.78 3.38
N HIS A 170 13.30 -17.49 4.47
CA HIS A 170 11.99 -16.82 4.40
C HIS A 170 12.03 -15.46 3.72
N LEU A 171 13.07 -14.65 3.98
CA LEU A 171 13.22 -13.32 3.40
C LEU A 171 13.39 -13.35 1.89
N VAL A 172 14.11 -14.34 1.36
CA VAL A 172 14.29 -14.52 -0.09
C VAL A 172 12.96 -14.87 -0.75
N ASN A 173 12.18 -15.76 -0.15
CA ASN A 173 10.86 -16.13 -0.65
C ASN A 173 9.89 -14.94 -0.63
N MET A 174 9.84 -14.20 0.48
CA MET A 174 9.00 -12.99 0.58
C MET A 174 9.43 -11.91 -0.43
N GLY A 175 10.74 -11.69 -0.59
CA GLY A 175 11.28 -10.74 -1.57
C GLY A 175 10.85 -11.06 -3.00
N LYS A 176 10.98 -12.33 -3.43
CA LYS A 176 10.51 -12.79 -4.75
C LYS A 176 9.01 -12.54 -4.96
N MET A 177 8.19 -12.82 -3.95
CA MET A 177 6.73 -12.60 -4.01
C MET A 177 6.37 -11.12 -4.11
N ILE A 178 7.04 -10.27 -3.32
CA ILE A 178 6.85 -8.80 -3.34
C ILE A 178 7.23 -8.25 -4.72
N GLU A 179 8.38 -8.64 -5.24
CA GLU A 179 8.88 -8.23 -6.56
C GLU A 179 7.90 -8.59 -7.69
N GLU A 180 7.42 -9.85 -7.71
CA GLU A 180 6.44 -10.30 -8.68
C GLU A 180 5.12 -9.54 -8.55
N MET A 181 4.66 -9.29 -7.32
CA MET A 181 3.43 -8.54 -7.07
C MET A 181 3.54 -7.08 -7.52
N GLU A 182 4.67 -6.43 -7.26
CA GLU A 182 4.93 -5.07 -7.71
C GLU A 182 4.91 -4.97 -9.23
N GLY A 183 5.49 -5.94 -9.94
CA GLY A 183 5.40 -6.02 -11.41
C GLY A 183 3.95 -6.08 -11.89
N LYS A 184 3.13 -6.96 -11.30
CA LYS A 184 1.70 -7.10 -11.63
C LYS A 184 0.90 -5.84 -11.33
N LEU A 185 1.17 -5.20 -10.19
CA LEU A 185 0.51 -3.96 -9.77
C LEU A 185 0.89 -2.79 -10.68
N ARG A 186 2.18 -2.65 -11.05
CA ARG A 186 2.66 -1.62 -11.98
C ARG A 186 1.99 -1.74 -13.35
N ASN A 187 1.91 -2.96 -13.91
CA ASN A 187 1.20 -3.20 -15.17
C ASN A 187 -0.30 -2.89 -15.06
N SER A 188 -0.92 -3.24 -13.92
CA SER A 188 -2.34 -2.92 -13.67
C SER A 188 -2.58 -1.41 -13.56
N LEU A 189 -1.67 -0.68 -12.92
CA LEU A 189 -1.75 0.78 -12.82
C LEU A 189 -1.68 1.43 -14.21
N ASP A 190 -0.75 1.00 -15.06
CA ASP A 190 -0.57 1.56 -16.38
C ASP A 190 -1.82 1.38 -17.26
N GLN A 191 -2.34 0.15 -17.31
CA GLN A 191 -3.54 -0.18 -18.10
C GLN A 191 -4.80 0.53 -17.61
N VAL A 192 -5.02 0.57 -16.29
CA VAL A 192 -6.28 1.10 -15.72
C VAL A 192 -6.26 2.61 -15.64
N TYR A 193 -5.18 3.22 -15.15
CA TYR A 193 -5.15 4.65 -14.87
C TYR A 193 -4.82 5.48 -16.11
N PHE A 194 -3.85 5.07 -16.93
CA PHE A 194 -3.46 5.84 -18.11
C PHE A 194 -4.17 5.35 -19.37
N GLY A 195 -4.33 4.02 -19.53
CA GLY A 195 -5.04 3.43 -20.66
C GLY A 195 -6.54 3.76 -20.68
N LYS A 196 -7.31 3.20 -19.74
CA LYS A 196 -8.77 3.33 -19.73
C LYS A 196 -9.27 4.77 -19.54
N THR A 197 -8.63 5.55 -18.66
CA THR A 197 -9.02 6.96 -18.46
C THR A 197 -8.86 7.76 -19.75
N ARG A 198 -7.76 7.55 -20.50
CA ARG A 198 -7.55 8.21 -21.79
C ARG A 198 -8.59 7.74 -22.82
N GLU A 199 -8.86 6.45 -22.92
CA GLU A 199 -9.88 5.90 -23.81
C GLU A 199 -11.27 6.50 -23.55
N MET A 200 -11.68 6.60 -22.28
CA MET A 200 -12.95 7.22 -21.90
C MET A 200 -13.02 8.70 -22.29
N VAL A 201 -11.95 9.48 -22.03
CA VAL A 201 -11.89 10.89 -22.43
C VAL A 201 -11.97 11.03 -23.95
N CYS A 202 -11.23 10.21 -24.71
CA CYS A 202 -11.27 10.20 -26.16
C CYS A 202 -12.63 9.75 -26.72
N THR A 203 -13.37 8.89 -26.02
CA THR A 203 -14.72 8.47 -26.42
C THR A 203 -15.73 9.60 -26.22
N LEU A 204 -15.65 10.32 -25.09
CA LEU A 204 -16.55 11.45 -24.78
C LEU A 204 -16.24 12.70 -25.61
N ARG A 205 -14.97 12.91 -25.96
CA ARG A 205 -14.52 13.99 -26.83
C ARG A 205 -13.48 13.46 -27.82
N PRO A 206 -13.94 12.93 -28.97
CA PRO A 206 -13.04 12.44 -30.00
C PRO A 206 -12.12 13.56 -30.49
N PRO A 207 -10.82 13.28 -30.70
CA PRO A 207 -9.95 14.24 -31.35
C PRO A 207 -10.45 14.53 -32.78
N PRO A 208 -10.28 15.77 -33.28
CA PRO A 208 -10.82 16.20 -34.56
C PRO A 208 -10.34 15.34 -35.75
N GLU A 209 -9.16 14.72 -35.63
CA GLU A 209 -8.60 13.79 -36.61
C GLU A 209 -9.46 12.52 -36.82
N VAL A 210 -10.19 12.07 -35.78
CA VAL A 210 -11.07 10.89 -35.85
C VAL A 210 -12.43 11.23 -36.47
N LEU A 211 -12.88 12.48 -36.36
CA LEU A 211 -14.12 12.96 -36.97
C LEU A 211 -14.00 13.04 -38.50
N ASN A 212 -12.81 13.33 -39.03
CA ASN A 212 -12.57 13.42 -40.48
C ASN A 212 -12.53 12.06 -41.20
N MET A 213 -12.53 10.92 -40.49
CA MET A 213 -12.56 9.58 -41.11
C MET A 213 -13.97 9.03 -41.33
N ARG A 214 -15.02 9.69 -40.82
CA ARG A 214 -16.41 9.26 -40.99
C ARG A 214 -17.19 10.23 -41.85
N LEU A 215 -16.92 10.23 -43.16
CA LEU A 215 -17.87 10.58 -44.22
C LEU A 215 -17.24 10.19 -45.58
N PRO A 216 -17.65 9.11 -46.25
CA PRO A 216 -17.82 9.17 -47.69
C PRO A 216 -19.18 9.83 -47.95
N ASP A 217 -19.17 11.01 -48.58
CA ASP A 217 -20.37 11.59 -49.17
C ASP A 217 -20.98 10.59 -50.18
N SER A 218 -22.31 10.61 -50.26
CA SER A 218 -23.16 9.72 -51.06
C SER A 218 -22.84 9.70 -52.55
#